data_AF-A0A7S2C4B5-F1
#
_entry.id   AF-A0A7S2C4B5-F1
#
_cell.length_a   1.000
_cell.length_b   1.000
_cell.length_c   1.000
_cell.angle_alpha   90.00
_cell.angle_beta   90.00
_cell.angle_gamma   90.00
#
_symmetry.space_group_name_H-M   'P 1'
#
loop_
_entity.id
_entity.type
_entity.pdbx_description
1 polymer ?
#
loop_
_entity_poly.entity_id
_entity_poly.type
_entity_poly.pdbx_seq_one_letter_code
_entity_poly.pdbx_strand_id
1 'polypeptide(L)'
;IYGFGPTKGSFYDCLEDKDTDACLEECLVIASSGHTPVVVRNSAFVFLKPHAVTDLAKELVKGQLQSKGLTITDEGCIDAATIDKKQLIDKHYYAIASKATLQTPDQLPVPKEKFEKTFGIAWEDALQSGQAMNAKQACEKFGLDAKQLGVHWKKAKDSGEFVKFGGGFYCGKIYAGTE
;
A
#
# COMPACT_ATOMS: atom_id res chain seq x y z
N ILE A 1 18.24 0.44 22.39
CA ILE A 1 17.23 0.49 23.47
C ILE A 1 16.52 1.83 23.31
N TYR A 2 15.32 1.84 22.74
CA TYR A 2 14.49 3.05 22.65
C TYR A 2 13.38 2.92 23.68
N GLY A 3 13.32 3.88 24.61
CA GLY A 3 12.26 3.97 25.62
C GLY A 3 12.76 3.76 27.05
N PHE A 4 12.96 4.87 27.77
CA PHE A 4 12.69 4.96 29.20
C PHE A 4 11.93 6.28 29.43
N GLY A 5 10.60 6.18 29.42
CA GLY A 5 9.57 7.24 29.49
C GLY A 5 8.18 6.62 29.29
N PRO A 6 7.07 7.35 29.54
CA PRO A 6 5.71 6.78 29.63
C PRO A 6 5.16 6.17 28.32
N THR A 7 5.81 6.40 27.19
CA THR A 7 5.48 5.80 25.90
C THR A 7 6.56 4.81 25.44
N LYS A 8 6.12 3.66 24.93
CA LYS A 8 6.99 2.65 24.30
C LYS A 8 6.98 2.90 22.78
N GLY A 9 8.13 3.22 22.18
CA GLY A 9 8.24 3.39 20.71
C GLY A 9 8.92 4.69 20.29
N SER A 10 8.86 5.02 18.99
CA SER A 10 9.31 6.30 18.46
C SER A 10 8.31 7.42 18.76
N PHE A 11 8.76 8.68 18.76
CA PHE A 11 7.87 9.84 18.90
C PHE A 11 6.79 9.87 17.80
N TYR A 12 7.12 9.44 16.59
CA TYR A 12 6.18 9.42 15.46
C TYR A 12 5.14 8.32 15.61
N ASP A 13 5.48 7.18 16.22
CA ASP A 13 4.53 6.10 16.49
C ASP A 13 3.43 6.61 17.45
N CYS A 14 3.79 7.53 18.36
CA CYS A 14 2.84 8.16 19.28
C CYS A 14 1.90 9.15 18.57
N LEU A 15 2.17 9.52 17.33
CA LEU A 15 1.38 10.47 16.52
C LEU A 15 0.67 9.80 15.33
N GLU A 16 0.90 8.51 15.09
CA GLU A 16 0.27 7.79 13.99
C GLU A 16 -1.27 7.71 14.15
N ASP A 17 -2.00 7.75 13.03
CA ASP A 17 -3.46 7.66 12.94
C ASP A 17 -4.26 8.69 13.77
N LYS A 18 -3.61 9.76 14.25
CA LYS A 18 -4.24 10.89 14.92
C LYS A 18 -4.57 12.01 13.92
N ASP A 19 -5.71 12.66 14.14
CA ASP A 19 -5.98 13.94 13.47
C ASP A 19 -5.08 15.06 14.01
N THR A 20 -5.19 16.25 13.40
CA THR A 20 -4.31 17.39 13.72
C THR A 20 -4.44 17.85 15.17
N ASP A 21 -5.65 17.84 15.73
CA ASP A 21 -5.89 18.34 17.08
C ASP A 21 -5.37 17.34 18.11
N ALA A 22 -5.63 16.05 17.89
CA ALA A 22 -5.11 14.96 18.71
C ALA A 22 -3.56 14.87 18.66
N CYS A 23 -2.95 15.18 17.51
CA CYS A 23 -1.49 15.27 17.39
C CYS A 23 -0.93 16.40 18.27
N LEU A 24 -1.55 17.58 18.23
CA LEU A 24 -1.11 18.75 18.97
C LEU A 24 -1.20 18.54 20.48
N GLU A 25 -2.29 17.95 20.95
CA GLU A 25 -2.48 17.63 22.37
C GLU A 25 -1.40 16.66 22.88
N GLU A 26 -1.14 15.58 22.14
CA GLU A 26 -0.09 14.63 22.48
C GLU A 26 1.30 15.29 22.50
N CYS A 27 1.58 16.17 21.53
CA CYS A 27 2.85 16.90 21.48
C CYS A 27 3.03 17.81 22.72
N LEU A 28 1.96 18.45 23.19
CA LEU A 28 2.00 19.28 24.41
C LEU A 28 2.24 18.44 25.66
N VAL A 29 1.58 17.28 25.77
CA VAL A 29 1.80 16.33 26.89
C VAL A 29 3.25 15.85 26.91
N ILE A 30 3.79 15.42 25.75
CA ILE A 30 5.18 14.97 25.64
C ILE A 30 6.15 16.10 26.01
N ALA A 31 5.94 17.31 25.49
CA ALA A 31 6.79 18.46 25.79
C ALA A 31 6.76 18.83 27.29
N SER A 32 5.61 18.72 27.95
CA SER A 32 5.44 19.05 29.37
C SER A 32 6.13 18.07 30.34
N SER A 33 6.45 16.85 29.87
CA SER A 33 7.08 15.81 30.69
C SER A 33 8.58 16.03 30.94
N GLY A 34 9.19 17.05 30.32
CA GLY A 34 10.63 17.32 30.41
C GLY A 34 11.50 16.36 29.59
N HIS A 35 10.88 15.38 28.92
CA HIS A 35 11.56 14.50 27.97
C HIS A 35 11.77 15.20 26.64
N THR A 36 13.04 15.41 26.28
CA THR A 36 13.40 15.58 24.87
C THR A 36 13.53 14.17 24.29
N PRO A 37 12.59 13.68 23.45
CA PRO A 37 12.79 12.39 22.81
C PRO A 37 14.14 12.42 22.09
N VAL A 38 14.93 11.36 22.23
CA VAL A 38 16.13 11.21 21.41
C VAL A 38 15.67 11.38 19.97
N VAL A 39 16.16 12.43 19.32
CA VAL A 39 15.83 12.70 17.92
C VAL A 39 16.43 11.57 17.11
N VAL A 40 15.64 10.52 16.92
CA VAL A 40 15.95 9.48 15.95
C VAL A 40 15.87 10.19 14.61
N ARG A 41 16.99 10.31 13.90
CA ARG A 41 16.94 10.94 12.58
C ARG A 41 15.99 10.13 11.71
N ASN A 42 14.97 10.80 11.20
CA ASN A 42 14.03 10.20 10.27
C ASN A 42 14.81 9.57 9.12
N SER A 43 14.54 8.30 8.90
CA SER A 43 15.14 7.50 7.84
C SER A 43 14.02 7.03 6.93
N ALA A 44 14.26 7.06 5.63
CA ALA A 44 13.31 6.60 4.63
C ALA A 44 14.00 5.63 3.69
N PHE A 45 13.27 4.61 3.25
CA PHE A 45 13.68 3.77 2.13
C PHE A 45 13.14 4.36 0.84
N VAL A 46 14.03 4.64 -0.12
CA VAL A 46 13.68 5.17 -1.44
C VAL A 46 14.19 4.18 -2.48
N PHE A 47 13.34 3.78 -3.41
CA PHE A 47 13.74 2.95 -4.55
C PHE A 47 13.25 3.58 -5.86
N LEU A 48 14.07 3.43 -6.91
CA LEU A 48 13.65 3.73 -8.27
C LEU A 48 12.87 2.55 -8.82
N LYS A 49 11.71 2.81 -9.44
CA LYS A 49 10.92 1.76 -10.08
C LYS A 49 11.71 1.15 -11.25
N PRO A 50 11.48 -0.13 -11.59
CA PRO A 50 12.24 -0.80 -12.66
C PRO A 50 12.27 -0.06 -14.00
N HIS A 51 11.16 0.56 -14.41
CA HIS A 51 11.08 1.33 -15.67
C HIS A 51 11.75 2.71 -15.60
N ALA A 52 12.12 3.18 -14.41
CA ALA A 52 12.73 4.49 -14.18
C ALA A 52 14.21 4.39 -13.78
N VAL A 53 14.77 3.18 -13.66
CA VAL A 53 16.14 2.97 -13.18
C VAL A 53 17.18 3.23 -14.28
N THR A 54 17.42 4.50 -14.55
CA THR A 54 18.49 4.97 -15.46
C THR A 54 19.58 5.67 -14.66
N ASP A 55 20.78 5.79 -15.22
CA ASP A 55 21.88 6.48 -14.52
C ASP A 55 21.55 7.97 -14.28
N LEU A 56 20.92 8.63 -15.26
CA LEU A 56 20.40 9.98 -15.10
C LEU A 56 19.37 10.10 -13.97
N ALA A 57 18.45 9.14 -13.84
CA ALA A 57 17.46 9.14 -12.77
C ALA A 57 18.11 8.92 -11.39
N LYS A 58 19.12 8.04 -11.29
CA LYS A 58 19.88 7.83 -10.06
C LYS A 58 20.60 9.12 -9.63
N GLU A 59 21.29 9.77 -10.57
CA GLU A 59 21.99 11.04 -10.32
C GLU A 59 21.02 12.14 -9.90
N LEU A 60 19.90 12.28 -10.62
CA LEU A 60 18.86 13.25 -10.31
C LEU A 60 18.31 13.07 -8.90
N VAL A 61 17.92 11.85 -8.53
CA VAL A 61 17.37 11.56 -7.19
C VAL A 61 18.42 11.82 -6.10
N LYS A 62 19.66 11.36 -6.31
CA LYS A 62 20.77 11.58 -5.37
C LYS A 62 21.01 13.08 -5.15
N GLY A 63 21.13 13.84 -6.24
CA GLY A 63 21.33 15.28 -6.20
C GLY A 63 20.17 16.02 -5.51
N GLN A 64 18.92 15.64 -5.80
CA GLN A 64 17.75 16.23 -5.16
C GLN A 64 17.74 15.97 -3.65
N LEU A 65 17.93 14.73 -3.20
CA LEU A 65 17.97 14.40 -1.77
C LEU A 65 19.08 15.18 -1.05
N GLN A 66 20.29 15.20 -1.60
CA GLN A 66 21.42 15.93 -1.03
C GLN A 66 21.20 17.44 -1.01
N SER A 67 20.62 18.02 -2.05
CA SER A 67 20.29 19.46 -2.11
C SER A 67 19.27 19.89 -1.05
N LYS A 68 18.48 18.95 -0.53
CA LYS A 68 17.52 19.15 0.56
C LYS A 68 18.10 18.83 1.94
N GLY A 69 19.41 18.59 2.04
CA GLY A 69 20.09 18.29 3.30
C GLY A 69 19.89 16.87 3.81
N LEU A 70 19.37 15.95 2.98
CA LEU A 70 19.22 14.55 3.35
C LEU A 70 20.55 13.79 3.14
N THR A 71 20.84 12.83 4.01
CA THR A 71 22.03 11.96 3.92
C THR A 71 21.62 10.60 3.41
N ILE A 72 22.27 10.13 2.33
CA ILE A 72 22.14 8.75 1.86
C ILE A 72 23.12 7.90 2.68
N THR A 73 22.60 6.99 3.50
CA THR A 73 23.41 6.14 4.38
C THR A 73 23.78 4.80 3.75
N ASP A 74 22.99 4.33 2.79
CA ASP A 74 23.21 3.09 2.05
C ASP A 74 22.56 3.17 0.66
N GLU A 75 23.16 2.51 -0.34
CA GLU A 75 22.64 2.45 -1.72
C GLU A 75 22.92 1.07 -2.33
N GLY A 76 22.00 0.58 -3.15
CA GLY A 76 22.12 -0.75 -3.75
C GLY A 76 21.18 -0.98 -4.93
N CYS A 77 21.38 -2.12 -5.60
CA CYS A 77 20.56 -2.58 -6.71
C CYS A 77 20.10 -4.02 -6.43
N ILE A 78 18.83 -4.28 -6.72
CA ILE A 78 18.25 -5.64 -6.67
C ILE A 78 17.66 -5.91 -8.04
N ASP A 79 18.10 -6.99 -8.69
CA ASP A 79 17.58 -7.39 -10.00
C ASP A 79 16.16 -7.98 -9.87
N ALA A 80 15.41 -7.93 -10.99
CA ALA A 80 14.02 -8.39 -11.04
C ALA A 80 13.88 -9.88 -10.66
N ALA A 81 14.81 -10.74 -11.11
CA ALA A 81 14.75 -12.17 -10.80
C ALA A 81 14.92 -12.43 -9.29
N THR A 82 15.77 -11.67 -8.61
CA THR A 82 15.91 -11.71 -7.15
C THR A 82 14.67 -11.16 -6.45
N ILE A 83 14.08 -10.06 -6.94
CA ILE A 83 12.84 -9.49 -6.41
C ILE A 83 11.71 -10.52 -6.45
N ASP A 84 11.52 -11.17 -7.60
CA ASP A 84 10.47 -12.16 -7.83
C ASP A 84 10.71 -13.41 -6.98
N LYS A 85 11.93 -13.97 -7.01
CA LYS A 85 12.30 -15.17 -6.23
C LYS A 85 12.10 -14.96 -4.73
N LYS A 86 12.44 -13.79 -4.22
CA LYS A 86 12.33 -13.48 -2.78
C LYS A 86 10.99 -12.85 -2.41
N GLN A 87 10.11 -12.56 -3.37
CA GLN A 87 8.82 -11.89 -3.20
C GLN A 87 8.98 -10.57 -2.43
N LEU A 88 10.01 -9.77 -2.77
CA LEU A 88 10.36 -8.58 -1.98
C LEU A 88 9.29 -7.48 -2.06
N ILE A 89 8.70 -7.29 -3.23
CA ILE A 89 7.59 -6.34 -3.42
C ILE A 89 6.35 -6.83 -2.69
N ASP A 90 6.04 -8.12 -2.77
CA ASP A 90 4.89 -8.70 -2.06
C ASP A 90 5.08 -8.59 -0.54
N LYS A 91 6.30 -8.76 -0.02
CA LYS A 91 6.60 -8.55 1.40
C LYS A 91 6.53 -7.08 1.80
N HIS A 92 7.10 -6.19 1.00
CA HIS A 92 7.08 -4.74 1.27
C HIS A 92 5.65 -4.18 1.27
N TYR A 93 4.81 -4.67 0.36
CA TYR A 93 3.39 -4.31 0.26
C TYR A 93 2.47 -5.43 0.77
N TYR A 94 2.89 -6.22 1.76
CA TYR A 94 2.17 -7.43 2.19
C TYR A 94 0.68 -7.20 2.44
N ALA A 95 0.31 -6.08 3.06
CA ALA A 95 -1.09 -5.74 3.29
C ALA A 95 -1.94 -5.59 2.01
N ILE A 96 -1.31 -5.22 0.88
CA ILE A 96 -1.95 -5.05 -0.43
C ILE A 96 -1.81 -6.33 -1.25
N ALA A 97 -0.60 -6.88 -1.31
CA ALA A 97 -0.29 -8.10 -2.06
C ALA A 97 -1.10 -9.29 -1.51
N SER A 98 -1.18 -9.44 -0.19
CA SER A 98 -1.97 -10.50 0.45
C SER A 98 -3.43 -10.46 0.02
N LYS A 99 -4.05 -9.28 0.00
CA LYS A 99 -5.45 -9.13 -0.44
C LYS A 99 -5.64 -9.39 -1.94
N ALA A 100 -4.66 -9.01 -2.75
CA ALA A 100 -4.74 -9.12 -4.20
C ALA A 100 -4.41 -10.53 -4.74
N THR A 101 -3.58 -11.31 -4.04
CA THR A 101 -3.04 -12.57 -4.60
C THR A 101 -3.05 -13.77 -3.66
N LEU A 102 -3.14 -13.58 -2.33
CA LEU A 102 -3.01 -14.67 -1.35
C LEU A 102 -4.34 -15.03 -0.68
N GLN A 103 -5.07 -14.03 -0.20
CA GLN A 103 -6.34 -14.21 0.50
C GLN A 103 -7.47 -14.44 -0.49
N THR A 104 -8.35 -15.38 -0.16
CA THR A 104 -9.60 -15.53 -0.88
C THR A 104 -10.59 -14.44 -0.46
N PRO A 105 -11.54 -14.05 -1.32
CA PRO A 105 -12.46 -12.94 -1.03
C PRO A 105 -13.21 -13.07 0.30
N ASP A 106 -13.60 -14.27 0.70
CA ASP A 106 -14.27 -14.56 1.99
C ASP A 106 -13.42 -14.20 3.23
N GLN A 107 -12.10 -14.07 3.07
CA GLN A 107 -11.17 -13.70 4.13
C GLN A 107 -10.91 -12.18 4.20
N LEU A 108 -11.48 -11.40 3.29
CA LEU A 108 -11.22 -9.96 3.19
C LEU A 108 -12.20 -9.17 4.07
N PRO A 109 -11.73 -8.15 4.82
CA PRO A 109 -12.59 -7.28 5.63
C PRO A 109 -13.30 -6.24 4.75
N VAL A 110 -14.20 -6.69 3.87
CA VAL A 110 -14.95 -5.82 2.94
C VAL A 110 -16.03 -5.03 3.69
N PRO A 111 -16.06 -3.69 3.58
CA PRO A 111 -17.17 -2.88 4.08
C PRO A 111 -18.43 -3.13 3.22
N LYS A 112 -19.28 -4.06 3.68
CA LYS A 112 -20.44 -4.60 2.93
C LYS A 112 -21.38 -3.52 2.40
N GLU A 113 -21.77 -2.57 3.25
CA GLU A 113 -22.66 -1.46 2.87
C GLU A 113 -22.09 -0.62 1.72
N LYS A 114 -20.78 -0.36 1.76
CA LYS A 114 -20.10 0.43 0.73
C LYS A 114 -19.93 -0.36 -0.57
N PHE A 115 -19.69 -1.66 -0.47
CA PHE A 115 -19.67 -2.57 -1.62
C PHE A 115 -21.04 -2.60 -2.30
N GLU A 116 -22.11 -2.88 -1.54
CA GLU A 116 -23.48 -2.98 -2.05
C GLU A 116 -23.95 -1.66 -2.67
N LYS A 117 -23.67 -0.52 -2.03
CA LYS A 117 -23.96 0.80 -2.59
C LYS A 117 -23.30 1.04 -3.95
N THR A 118 -22.11 0.46 -4.19
CA THR A 118 -21.37 0.65 -5.45
C THR A 118 -21.84 -0.31 -6.53
N PHE A 119 -22.04 -1.59 -6.18
CA PHE A 119 -22.24 -2.65 -7.17
C PHE A 119 -23.68 -3.15 -7.28
N GLY A 120 -24.56 -2.74 -6.37
CA GLY A 120 -25.98 -3.12 -6.36
C GLY A 120 -26.24 -4.57 -6.00
N ILE A 121 -25.27 -5.25 -5.36
CA ILE A 121 -25.37 -6.64 -4.92
C ILE A 121 -24.75 -6.76 -3.52
N ALA A 122 -25.37 -7.57 -2.65
CA ALA A 122 -24.81 -7.86 -1.33
C ALA A 122 -23.49 -8.62 -1.46
N TRP A 123 -22.58 -8.42 -0.49
CA TRP A 123 -21.27 -9.06 -0.53
C TRP A 123 -21.36 -10.59 -0.49
N GLU A 124 -22.27 -11.10 0.33
CA GLU A 124 -22.57 -12.53 0.49
C GLU A 124 -23.04 -13.15 -0.83
N ASP A 125 -23.92 -12.47 -1.56
CA ASP A 125 -24.42 -12.94 -2.86
C ASP A 125 -23.30 -12.96 -3.92
N ALA A 126 -22.43 -11.95 -3.90
CA ALA A 126 -21.26 -11.89 -4.78
C ALA A 126 -20.25 -13.01 -4.48
N LEU A 127 -20.08 -13.39 -3.21
CA LEU A 127 -19.28 -14.56 -2.81
C LEU A 127 -19.93 -15.86 -3.26
N GLN A 128 -21.22 -16.05 -2.97
CA GLN A 128 -21.94 -17.28 -3.26
C GLN A 128 -22.08 -17.56 -4.76
N SER A 129 -22.24 -16.50 -5.57
CA SER A 129 -22.29 -16.58 -7.03
C SER A 129 -20.90 -16.74 -7.68
N GLY A 130 -19.81 -16.69 -6.89
CA GLY A 130 -18.45 -16.75 -7.41
C GLY A 130 -18.09 -15.56 -8.30
N GLN A 131 -18.67 -14.39 -8.04
CA GLN A 131 -18.36 -13.13 -8.73
C GLN A 131 -17.25 -12.34 -8.02
N ALA A 132 -17.13 -12.48 -6.70
CA ALA A 132 -16.03 -11.91 -5.94
C ALA A 132 -14.75 -12.73 -6.15
N MET A 133 -13.66 -12.05 -6.54
CA MET A 133 -12.35 -12.67 -6.80
C MET A 133 -11.21 -11.73 -6.42
N ASN A 134 -10.09 -12.30 -6.00
CA ASN A 134 -8.83 -11.57 -5.98
C ASN A 134 -8.23 -11.48 -7.39
N ALA A 135 -7.16 -10.69 -7.57
CA ALA A 135 -6.56 -10.45 -8.88
C ALA A 135 -5.98 -11.74 -9.51
N LYS A 136 -5.39 -12.62 -8.69
CA LYS A 136 -4.85 -13.90 -9.15
C LYS A 136 -5.96 -14.82 -9.68
N GLN A 137 -7.05 -14.98 -8.92
CA GLN A 137 -8.21 -15.76 -9.31
C GLN A 137 -8.87 -15.20 -10.57
N ALA A 138 -8.95 -13.86 -10.71
CA ALA A 138 -9.46 -13.23 -11.91
C ALA A 138 -8.57 -13.53 -13.13
N CYS A 139 -7.24 -13.41 -13.02
CA CYS A 139 -6.31 -13.79 -14.08
C CYS A 139 -6.50 -15.26 -14.49
N GLU A 140 -6.58 -16.18 -13.52
CA GLU A 140 -6.78 -17.61 -13.77
C GLU A 140 -8.13 -17.91 -14.43
N LYS A 141 -9.23 -17.30 -13.95
CA LYS A 141 -10.59 -17.53 -14.48
C LYS A 141 -10.77 -16.97 -15.90
N PHE A 142 -10.20 -15.80 -16.17
CA PHE A 142 -10.38 -15.11 -17.45
C PHE A 142 -9.25 -15.38 -18.45
N GLY A 143 -8.23 -16.18 -18.09
CA GLY A 143 -7.08 -16.44 -18.94
C GLY A 143 -6.27 -15.18 -19.26
N LEU A 144 -6.24 -14.22 -18.32
CA LEU A 144 -5.57 -12.92 -18.49
C LEU A 144 -4.23 -12.91 -17.75
N ASP A 145 -3.24 -12.24 -18.34
CA ASP A 145 -2.06 -11.82 -17.59
C ASP A 145 -2.33 -10.55 -16.76
N ALA A 146 -1.39 -10.19 -15.89
CA ALA A 146 -1.52 -9.02 -15.02
C ALA A 146 -1.67 -7.69 -15.80
N LYS A 147 -1.07 -7.59 -16.99
CA LYS A 147 -1.14 -6.38 -17.83
C LYS A 147 -2.53 -6.26 -18.46
N GLN A 148 -3.07 -7.36 -18.97
CA GLN A 148 -4.42 -7.43 -19.53
C GLN A 148 -5.47 -7.16 -18.46
N LEU A 149 -5.36 -7.78 -17.27
CA LEU A 149 -6.23 -7.46 -16.15
C LEU A 149 -6.17 -5.96 -15.78
N GLY A 150 -4.97 -5.36 -15.84
CA GLY A 150 -4.77 -3.92 -15.63
C GLY A 150 -5.55 -3.04 -16.62
N VAL A 151 -5.77 -3.49 -17.86
CA VAL A 151 -6.60 -2.77 -18.85
C VAL A 151 -8.07 -2.76 -18.42
N HIS A 152 -8.62 -3.92 -18.02
CA HIS A 152 -9.99 -4.00 -17.54
C HIS A 152 -10.18 -3.22 -16.23
N TRP A 153 -9.19 -3.26 -15.34
CA TRP A 153 -9.18 -2.48 -14.10
C TRP A 153 -9.25 -0.98 -14.37
N LYS A 154 -8.49 -0.49 -15.35
CA LYS A 154 -8.54 0.92 -15.76
C LYS A 154 -9.93 1.28 -16.28
N LYS A 155 -10.54 0.44 -17.13
CA LYS A 155 -11.90 0.65 -17.64
C LYS A 155 -12.93 0.75 -16.50
N ALA A 156 -12.87 -0.17 -15.52
CA ALA A 156 -13.76 -0.13 -14.35
C ALA A 156 -13.60 1.15 -13.53
N LYS A 157 -12.36 1.65 -13.40
CA LYS A 157 -12.08 2.92 -12.74
C LYS A 157 -12.66 4.10 -13.51
N ASP A 158 -12.52 4.12 -14.82
CA ASP A 158 -12.99 5.20 -15.70
C ASP A 158 -14.53 5.19 -15.83
N SER A 159 -15.19 4.03 -15.73
CA SER A 159 -16.66 3.89 -15.75
C SER A 159 -17.34 4.13 -14.40
N GLY A 160 -16.57 4.34 -13.33
CA GLY A 160 -17.09 4.49 -11.97
C GLY A 160 -17.52 3.19 -11.30
N GLU A 161 -17.29 2.04 -11.94
CA GLU A 161 -17.55 0.71 -11.37
C GLU A 161 -16.38 0.25 -10.49
N PHE A 162 -15.98 1.13 -9.58
CA PHE A 162 -14.78 1.01 -8.77
C PHE A 162 -14.99 1.67 -7.42
N VAL A 163 -14.50 1.03 -6.36
CA VAL A 163 -14.59 1.55 -5.00
C VAL A 163 -13.28 1.37 -4.23
N LYS A 164 -12.88 2.42 -3.51
CA LYS A 164 -11.83 2.37 -2.50
C LYS A 164 -12.42 2.06 -1.14
N PHE A 165 -12.06 0.93 -0.54
CA PHE A 165 -12.46 0.57 0.82
C PHE A 165 -11.59 1.23 1.88
N GLY A 166 -10.28 1.32 1.65
CA GLY A 166 -9.31 1.87 2.61
C GLY A 166 -7.91 1.96 2.01
N GLY A 167 -6.88 2.21 2.83
CA GLY A 167 -5.48 2.29 2.41
C GLY A 167 -5.06 1.07 1.59
N GLY A 168 -4.82 1.26 0.28
CA GLY A 168 -4.40 0.17 -0.61
C GLY A 168 -5.47 -0.88 -0.95
N PHE A 169 -6.70 -0.77 -0.44
CA PHE A 169 -7.75 -1.79 -0.63
C PHE A 169 -8.88 -1.28 -1.51
N TYR A 170 -9.05 -1.92 -2.67
CA TYR A 170 -9.95 -1.49 -3.74
C TYR A 170 -10.68 -2.69 -4.35
N CYS A 171 -11.85 -2.43 -4.93
CA CYS A 171 -12.61 -3.39 -5.72
C CYS A 171 -13.07 -2.71 -7.02
N GLY A 172 -13.01 -3.43 -8.13
CA GLY A 172 -13.50 -2.97 -9.43
C GLY A 172 -14.33 -4.07 -10.09
N LYS A 173 -15.40 -3.68 -10.77
CA LYS A 173 -16.22 -4.62 -11.53
C LYS A 173 -15.57 -4.89 -12.88
N ILE A 174 -15.11 -6.12 -13.07
CA ILE A 174 -14.39 -6.52 -14.27
C ILE A 174 -15.32 -7.27 -15.22
N TYR A 175 -15.49 -6.76 -16.42
CA TYR A 175 -16.08 -7.49 -17.53
C TYR A 175 -14.95 -8.03 -18.40
N ALA A 176 -14.67 -9.32 -18.23
CA ALA A 176 -13.78 -10.08 -19.10
C ALA A 176 -14.60 -11.23 -19.66
N GLY A 177 -15.11 -11.05 -20.88
CA GLY A 177 -15.74 -12.09 -21.68
C GLY A 177 -14.92 -12.26 -22.95
N THR A 178 -14.77 -13.50 -23.40
CA THR A 178 -14.40 -13.81 -24.78
C THR A 178 -15.44 -13.18 -25.69
N GLU A 179 -15.01 -12.30 -26.61
CA GLU A 179 -15.79 -12.04 -27.83
C GLU A 179 -16.07 -13.37 -28.56
#